data_AF-A0A9P3INU2-F1
#
_entry.id   AF-A0A9P3INU2-F1
#
_cell.length_a   1.000
_cell.length_b   1.000
_cell.length_c   1.000
_cell.angle_alpha   90.00
_cell.angle_beta   90.00
_cell.angle_gamma   90.00
#
_symmetry.space_group_name_H-M   'P 1'
#
loop_
_entity.id
_entity.type
_entity.pdbx_description
1 polymer ?
#
loop_
_entity_poly.entity_id
_entity_poly.type
_entity_poly.pdbx_seq_one_letter_code
_entity_poly.pdbx_strand_id
1 'polypeptide(L)'
;MFSWIASKPPVKEEPPIPKSFDPLKGLGGAVAYYKDAAPQAADVAASSKLIGSAAAFYANVARERLLDAADAAVPAGSNPSAGNVSGNGAAAEPCPGVDEINEFLRRGRRCMDSVAPSLTDTGAEGGTGDGGSVPAPELDGRFGSGADEPVRWLFKVVIGSEHAAIVYAFFLDQSEPPSARAEGLCLLPLVHTSRADFHLRTDAAWLLQAMGVDTQALLFLDEVDLRKLHGEGRVQMVLYGHNKMPASVEGMEKAVAEIIPRETGSVISHPIFPRTAEEGSSCATMLARRLSEEAPHLLLNTALARLLLAAILTCTNNLDPGQSSEVDASMAAFLAVGSRCLGRNIFYEILRDKKYNQASLTTEELLRADIVQHAMGPGVRGKKGGEVLNVAISNVGSSTSQLVNKDPKFEEILKQFLSSRSLHLLVILSTYYSETSKRFKRELVLAAPLSSLSSGLSFFLQKESHDLRLRPVTVRGMPTWLKAFTLGNPVTTRTDVEHLLVEYFEDGR
;
A
#
# COMPACT_ATOMS: atom_id res chain seq x y z
N MET A 1 -5.10 -65.52 -3.45
CA MET A 1 -3.92 -66.19 -2.88
C MET A 1 -2.92 -65.09 -2.52
N PHE A 2 -2.90 -64.72 -1.23
CA PHE A 2 -1.90 -63.98 -0.42
C PHE A 2 -1.25 -62.68 -0.95
N SER A 3 -1.47 -61.48 -0.37
CA SER A 3 -0.90 -60.85 0.86
C SER A 3 0.60 -60.47 0.71
N TRP A 4 1.12 -59.25 1.02
CA TRP A 4 1.06 -58.53 2.30
C TRP A 4 1.70 -57.09 2.25
N ILE A 5 1.13 -56.15 3.03
CA ILE A 5 1.72 -55.07 3.90
C ILE A 5 2.67 -54.02 3.27
N ALA A 6 2.36 -52.71 3.19
CA ALA A 6 2.03 -51.66 4.19
C ALA A 6 3.24 -50.88 4.75
N SER A 7 3.30 -49.58 4.43
CA SER A 7 3.86 -48.53 5.27
C SER A 7 3.34 -47.16 4.81
N LYS A 8 2.29 -46.65 5.49
CA LYS A 8 1.96 -45.22 5.46
C LYS A 8 2.99 -44.48 6.34
N PRO A 9 3.47 -43.30 5.96
CA PRO A 9 4.20 -42.45 6.90
C PRO A 9 3.23 -41.97 8.01
N PRO A 10 3.74 -41.68 9.22
CA PRO A 10 2.89 -41.36 10.36
C PRO A 10 2.20 -40.01 10.14
N VAL A 11 0.87 -40.01 10.25
CA VAL A 11 0.09 -38.80 10.50
C VAL A 11 0.41 -38.38 11.93
N LYS A 12 1.07 -37.23 12.11
CA LYS A 12 1.13 -36.59 13.43
C LYS A 12 -0.28 -36.12 13.77
N GLU A 13 -0.85 -36.66 14.85
CA GLU A 13 -2.08 -36.13 15.45
C GLU A 13 -1.87 -34.65 15.79
N GLU A 14 -2.78 -33.79 15.33
CA GLU A 14 -2.82 -32.38 15.71
C GLU A 14 -3.19 -32.26 17.20
N PRO A 15 -2.55 -31.35 17.96
CA PRO A 15 -2.91 -31.12 19.35
C PRO A 15 -4.29 -30.45 19.45
N PRO A 16 -5.07 -30.73 20.50
CA PRO A 16 -6.39 -30.14 20.67
C PRO A 16 -6.31 -28.63 20.88
N ILE A 17 -7.26 -27.90 20.29
CA ILE A 17 -7.41 -26.44 20.40
C ILE A 17 -7.59 -26.05 21.89
N PRO A 18 -6.72 -25.21 22.47
CA PRO A 18 -6.85 -24.79 23.86
C PRO A 18 -8.03 -23.82 24.02
N LYS A 19 -8.91 -24.11 24.99
CA LYS A 19 -10.16 -23.37 25.27
C LYS A 19 -9.96 -22.05 26.04
N SER A 20 -8.73 -21.58 26.22
CA SER A 20 -8.43 -20.27 26.82
C SER A 20 -7.03 -19.79 26.44
N PHE A 21 -6.92 -18.52 26.09
CA PHE A 21 -5.67 -17.87 25.69
C PHE A 21 -4.98 -17.29 26.93
N ASP A 22 -3.83 -17.84 27.28
CA ASP A 22 -2.94 -17.34 28.34
C ASP A 22 -1.79 -16.54 27.68
N PRO A 23 -1.70 -15.21 27.89
CA PRO A 23 -0.71 -14.33 27.25
C PRO A 23 0.74 -14.77 27.46
N LEU A 24 1.05 -15.46 28.56
CA LEU A 24 2.41 -15.91 28.88
C LEU A 24 2.81 -17.19 28.14
N LYS A 25 1.85 -18.01 27.69
CA LYS A 25 2.12 -19.21 26.87
C LYS A 25 2.28 -18.90 25.38
N GLY A 26 1.74 -17.78 24.90
CA GLY A 26 1.96 -17.31 23.52
C GLY A 26 3.42 -16.95 23.20
N LEU A 27 4.18 -16.56 24.22
CA LEU A 27 5.60 -16.21 24.11
C LEU A 27 6.48 -17.43 23.73
N GLY A 28 6.18 -18.60 24.31
CA GLY A 28 6.88 -19.85 23.97
C GLY A 28 6.60 -20.32 22.54
N GLY A 29 5.40 -20.04 22.03
CA GLY A 29 5.01 -20.27 20.64
C GLY A 29 5.75 -19.34 19.66
N ALA A 30 5.93 -18.06 20.00
CA ALA A 30 6.69 -17.10 19.20
C ALA A 30 8.19 -17.45 19.11
N VAL A 31 8.78 -18.01 20.17
CA VAL A 31 10.17 -18.48 20.16
C VAL A 31 10.35 -19.77 19.34
N ALA A 32 9.38 -20.70 19.40
CA ALA A 32 9.38 -21.87 18.53
C ALA A 32 9.20 -21.49 17.05
N TYR A 33 8.34 -20.51 16.79
CA TYR A 33 8.05 -19.95 15.47
C TYR A 33 9.27 -19.31 14.77
N TYR A 34 10.24 -18.76 15.52
CA TYR A 34 11.48 -18.20 14.95
C TYR A 34 12.64 -19.21 14.84
N LYS A 35 12.62 -20.31 15.62
CA LYS A 35 13.63 -21.37 15.48
C LYS A 35 13.51 -22.15 14.18
N ASP A 36 12.31 -22.27 13.63
CA ASP A 36 12.06 -22.97 12.36
C ASP A 36 12.28 -22.09 11.11
N ALA A 37 12.56 -20.78 11.28
CA ALA A 37 12.52 -19.79 10.19
C ALA A 37 13.86 -19.08 9.89
N ALA A 38 14.96 -19.38 10.58
CA ALA A 38 16.25 -18.70 10.40
C ALA A 38 17.26 -19.53 9.58
N PRO A 39 17.80 -19.03 8.45
CA PRO A 39 19.05 -19.53 7.91
C PRO A 39 20.24 -18.85 8.62
N GLN A 40 21.06 -19.67 9.31
CA GLN A 40 22.34 -19.34 9.97
C GLN A 40 22.30 -18.65 11.35
N ALA A 41 23.30 -18.98 12.18
CA ALA A 41 23.33 -18.79 13.63
C ALA A 41 23.43 -17.33 14.12
N ALA A 42 23.73 -16.36 13.24
CA ALA A 42 23.75 -14.93 13.58
C ALA A 42 22.32 -14.35 13.70
N ASP A 43 21.38 -14.83 12.89
CA ASP A 43 19.96 -14.40 12.87
C ASP A 43 19.23 -14.72 14.18
N VAL A 44 19.65 -15.79 14.87
CA VAL A 44 19.00 -16.26 16.10
C VAL A 44 19.28 -15.31 17.27
N ALA A 45 20.46 -14.69 17.33
CA ALA A 45 20.86 -13.83 18.45
C ALA A 45 20.19 -12.45 18.41
N ALA A 46 20.14 -11.82 17.23
CA ALA A 46 19.47 -10.53 17.03
C ALA A 46 17.95 -10.67 17.19
N SER A 47 17.35 -11.71 16.59
CA SER A 47 15.93 -12.03 16.75
C SER A 47 15.58 -12.35 18.20
N SER A 48 16.41 -13.11 18.92
CA SER A 48 16.20 -13.43 20.34
C SER A 48 16.21 -12.18 21.24
N LYS A 49 17.12 -11.22 20.98
CA LYS A 49 17.20 -9.97 21.75
C LYS A 49 16.00 -9.06 21.48
N LEU A 50 15.54 -8.99 20.23
CA LEU A 50 14.37 -8.19 19.84
C LEU A 50 13.05 -8.83 20.28
N ILE A 51 12.91 -10.16 20.17
CA ILE A 51 11.77 -10.91 20.71
C ILE A 51 11.73 -10.79 22.24
N GLY A 52 12.90 -10.83 22.91
CA GLY A 52 13.02 -10.56 24.34
C GLY A 52 12.61 -9.14 24.70
N SER A 53 13.00 -8.14 23.90
CA SER A 53 12.59 -6.74 24.06
C SER A 53 11.09 -6.54 23.80
N ALA A 54 10.54 -7.17 22.76
CA ALA A 54 9.12 -7.15 22.43
C ALA A 54 8.31 -7.82 23.54
N ALA A 55 8.72 -9.01 23.97
CA ALA A 55 8.08 -9.71 25.07
C ALA A 55 8.13 -8.91 26.38
N ALA A 56 9.27 -8.29 26.69
CA ALA A 56 9.39 -7.41 27.85
C ALA A 56 8.51 -6.17 27.71
N PHE A 57 8.42 -5.58 26.51
CA PHE A 57 7.55 -4.46 26.20
C PHE A 57 6.06 -4.82 26.35
N TYR A 58 5.60 -5.88 25.68
CA TYR A 58 4.22 -6.38 25.79
C TYR A 58 3.88 -6.83 27.22
N ALA A 59 4.84 -7.43 27.96
CA ALA A 59 4.64 -7.79 29.36
C ALA A 59 4.56 -6.55 30.27
N ASN A 60 5.39 -5.54 30.05
CA ASN A 60 5.35 -4.29 30.81
C ASN A 60 4.06 -3.50 30.54
N VAL A 61 3.61 -3.41 29.29
CA VAL A 61 2.36 -2.72 28.98
C VAL A 61 1.14 -3.51 29.44
N ALA A 62 1.15 -4.84 29.35
CA ALA A 62 0.10 -5.67 29.95
C ALA A 62 0.03 -5.48 31.48
N ARG A 63 1.19 -5.32 32.13
CA ARG A 63 1.28 -5.04 33.56
C ARG A 63 0.74 -3.65 33.91
N GLU A 64 1.04 -2.62 33.13
CA GLU A 64 0.49 -1.26 33.32
C GLU A 64 -1.02 -1.22 33.13
N ARG A 65 -1.56 -1.85 32.08
CA ARG A 65 -3.01 -1.92 31.85
C ARG A 65 -3.77 -2.75 32.88
N LEU A 66 -3.13 -3.78 33.45
CA LEU A 66 -3.70 -4.55 34.57
C LEU A 66 -3.73 -3.73 35.86
N LEU A 67 -2.78 -2.82 36.07
CA LEU A 67 -2.78 -1.90 37.21
C LEU A 67 -3.88 -0.84 37.05
N ASP A 68 -4.04 -0.27 35.85
CA ASP A 68 -5.12 0.69 35.55
C ASP A 68 -6.52 0.05 35.66
N ALA A 69 -6.65 -1.23 35.28
CA ALA A 69 -7.91 -1.99 35.40
C ALA A 69 -8.20 -2.43 36.85
N ALA A 70 -7.17 -2.62 37.67
CA ALA A 70 -7.33 -2.97 39.08
C ALA A 70 -7.83 -1.78 39.93
N ASP A 71 -7.48 -0.55 39.57
CA ASP A 71 -7.99 0.66 40.22
C ASP A 71 -9.44 1.00 39.85
N ALA A 72 -10.00 0.37 38.80
CA ALA A 72 -11.35 0.63 38.29
C ALA A 72 -12.42 -0.42 38.69
N ALA A 73 -12.05 -1.49 39.42
CA ALA A 73 -12.96 -2.62 39.66
C ALA A 73 -13.68 -2.57 41.04
N VAL A 74 -14.98 -2.26 41.02
CA VAL A 74 -15.97 -2.51 42.09
C VAL A 74 -16.38 -4.01 42.08
N PRO A 75 -16.73 -4.66 43.21
CA PRO A 75 -16.74 -6.11 43.32
C PRO A 75 -17.90 -6.82 42.58
N ALA A 76 -17.54 -7.98 42.04
CA ALA A 76 -18.35 -8.89 41.22
C ALA A 76 -19.51 -9.59 41.94
N GLY A 77 -20.57 -9.87 41.18
CA GLY A 77 -21.61 -10.81 41.56
C GLY A 77 -22.19 -11.56 40.35
N SER A 78 -22.06 -12.90 40.40
CA SER A 78 -22.75 -13.95 39.62
C SER A 78 -22.14 -14.44 38.28
N ASN A 79 -21.79 -15.74 38.28
CA ASN A 79 -21.36 -16.57 37.15
C ASN A 79 -22.52 -16.89 36.18
N PRO A 80 -22.29 -17.00 34.86
CA PRO A 80 -23.25 -17.59 33.94
C PRO A 80 -22.96 -19.08 33.69
N SER A 81 -24.06 -19.83 33.58
CA SER A 81 -24.11 -21.26 33.23
C SER A 81 -24.03 -21.48 31.72
N ALA A 82 -23.42 -22.61 31.34
CA ALA A 82 -23.15 -23.01 29.97
C ALA A 82 -24.42 -23.39 29.19
N GLY A 83 -24.55 -22.87 27.97
CA GLY A 83 -25.59 -23.25 27.00
C GLY A 83 -24.99 -23.45 25.61
N ASN A 84 -25.21 -24.65 25.06
CA ASN A 84 -24.89 -25.07 23.69
C ASN A 84 -25.49 -24.13 22.63
N VAL A 85 -24.74 -23.84 21.55
CA VAL A 85 -25.32 -23.36 20.28
C VAL A 85 -24.65 -24.06 19.10
N SER A 86 -25.48 -24.74 18.32
CA SER A 86 -25.19 -25.33 17.01
C SER A 86 -25.15 -24.28 15.91
N GLY A 87 -24.48 -24.61 14.80
CA GLY A 87 -24.15 -23.73 13.67
C GLY A 87 -25.26 -22.82 13.13
N ASN A 88 -24.85 -21.59 12.84
CA ASN A 88 -25.17 -20.81 11.64
C ASN A 88 -24.11 -19.70 11.50
N GLY A 89 -23.79 -19.30 10.27
CA GLY A 89 -22.62 -18.50 9.89
C GLY A 89 -22.22 -17.41 10.89
N ALA A 90 -21.14 -17.66 11.63
CA ALA A 90 -20.54 -16.67 12.49
C ALA A 90 -19.90 -15.60 11.60
N ALA A 91 -20.44 -14.38 11.64
CA ALA A 91 -19.69 -13.20 11.24
C ALA A 91 -18.33 -13.28 11.97
N ALA A 92 -17.24 -13.31 11.21
CA ALA A 92 -15.90 -13.32 11.81
C ALA A 92 -15.82 -12.13 12.77
N GLU A 93 -15.41 -12.38 14.03
CA GLU A 93 -15.25 -11.30 14.99
C GLU A 93 -14.28 -10.25 14.42
N PRO A 94 -14.61 -8.96 14.50
CA PRO A 94 -13.78 -7.89 13.96
C PRO A 94 -12.39 -7.89 14.60
N CYS A 95 -11.39 -7.42 13.86
CA CYS A 95 -10.02 -7.37 14.35
C CYS A 95 -9.93 -6.49 15.62
N PRO A 96 -9.33 -6.95 16.72
CA PRO A 96 -9.14 -6.10 17.89
C PRO A 96 -8.46 -4.76 17.55
N GLY A 97 -8.99 -3.67 18.11
CA GLY A 97 -8.49 -2.31 17.84
C GLY A 97 -8.98 -1.67 16.53
N VAL A 98 -9.76 -2.38 15.69
CA VAL A 98 -10.29 -1.81 14.44
C VAL A 98 -11.33 -0.71 14.68
N ASP A 99 -12.04 -0.73 15.82
CA ASP A 99 -13.05 0.27 16.13
C ASP A 99 -12.46 1.68 16.29
N GLU A 100 -11.26 1.78 16.90
CA GLU A 100 -10.52 3.05 17.01
C GLU A 100 -10.15 3.59 15.62
N ILE A 101 -9.70 2.72 14.73
CA ILE A 101 -9.39 3.08 13.34
C ILE A 101 -10.67 3.53 12.63
N ASN A 102 -11.76 2.78 12.77
CA ASN A 102 -13.03 3.09 12.12
C ASN A 102 -13.61 4.43 12.59
N GLU A 103 -13.53 4.73 13.89
CA GLU A 103 -13.98 6.03 14.40
C GLU A 103 -13.10 7.17 13.88
N PHE A 104 -11.78 6.96 13.81
CA PHE A 104 -10.86 7.91 13.18
C PHE A 104 -11.24 8.19 11.72
N LEU A 105 -11.46 7.14 10.92
CA LEU A 105 -11.85 7.27 9.50
C LEU A 105 -13.19 7.99 9.35
N ARG A 106 -14.21 7.59 10.11
CA ARG A 106 -15.55 8.21 10.05
C ARG A 106 -15.52 9.67 10.45
N ARG A 107 -14.72 10.04 11.46
CA ARG A 107 -14.53 11.43 11.85
C ARG A 107 -13.92 12.24 10.71
N GLY A 108 -12.86 11.72 10.08
CA GLY A 108 -12.25 12.37 8.91
C GLY A 108 -13.23 12.59 7.76
N ARG A 109 -14.03 11.56 7.45
CA ARG A 109 -15.12 11.64 6.45
C ARG A 109 -16.13 12.74 6.79
N ARG A 110 -16.64 12.77 8.02
CA ARG A 110 -17.57 13.81 8.49
C ARG A 110 -16.98 15.22 8.38
N CYS A 111 -15.69 15.43 8.71
CA CYS A 111 -15.03 16.72 8.50
C CYS A 111 -15.09 17.14 7.03
N MET A 112 -14.74 16.23 6.11
CA MET A 112 -14.68 16.52 4.68
C MET A 112 -16.08 16.79 4.11
N ASP A 113 -17.06 15.97 4.47
CA ASP A 113 -18.45 16.11 4.03
C ASP A 113 -19.06 17.45 4.48
N SER A 114 -18.62 18.01 5.63
CA SER A 114 -19.07 19.33 6.09
C SER A 114 -18.56 20.50 5.25
N VAL A 115 -17.59 20.27 4.36
CA VAL A 115 -16.99 21.28 3.46
C VAL A 115 -17.41 21.06 2.00
N ALA A 116 -17.93 19.87 1.66
CA ALA A 116 -18.53 19.63 0.35
C ALA A 116 -19.81 20.47 0.20
N PRO A 117 -20.00 21.23 -0.89
CA PRO A 117 -21.25 21.94 -1.10
C PRO A 117 -22.38 20.92 -1.11
N SER A 118 -23.38 21.11 -0.25
CA SER A 118 -24.63 20.37 -0.36
C SER A 118 -25.13 20.54 -1.79
N LEU A 119 -25.28 19.45 -2.54
CA LEU A 119 -25.83 19.43 -3.91
C LEU A 119 -27.32 19.85 -3.98
N THR A 120 -27.79 20.59 -2.99
CA THR A 120 -29.14 21.11 -2.85
C THR A 120 -29.07 22.55 -2.37
N ASP A 121 -28.54 23.45 -3.19
CA ASP A 121 -29.06 24.82 -3.17
C ASP A 121 -28.99 25.45 -4.56
N THR A 122 -30.12 25.34 -5.26
CA THR A 122 -30.45 26.17 -6.41
C THR A 122 -30.84 27.56 -5.90
N GLY A 123 -30.01 28.57 -6.13
CA GLY A 123 -30.36 29.95 -5.81
C GLY A 123 -29.42 30.95 -6.48
N ALA A 124 -29.99 31.81 -7.31
CA ALA A 124 -29.33 32.95 -7.96
C ALA A 124 -28.62 33.84 -6.92
N GLU A 125 -27.53 34.53 -7.25
CA GLU A 125 -27.60 35.87 -7.82
C GLU A 125 -26.28 36.27 -8.49
N GLY A 126 -26.40 37.01 -9.59
CA GLY A 126 -25.27 37.62 -10.29
C GLY A 126 -24.74 38.87 -9.57
N GLY A 127 -23.43 39.08 -9.68
CA GLY A 127 -22.75 40.30 -9.23
C GLY A 127 -21.40 40.44 -9.93
N THR A 128 -21.26 41.55 -10.65
CA THR A 128 -20.11 41.96 -11.47
C THR A 128 -18.99 42.64 -10.67
N GLY A 129 -17.73 42.48 -11.11
CA GLY A 129 -16.56 43.32 -10.77
C GLY A 129 -15.71 42.79 -9.61
N ASP A 130 -14.40 42.99 -9.49
CA ASP A 130 -13.39 43.70 -10.27
C ASP A 130 -12.01 43.17 -9.79
N GLY A 131 -10.96 43.36 -10.60
CA GLY A 131 -9.61 42.86 -10.33
C GLY A 131 -8.93 43.52 -9.12
N GLY A 132 -8.30 42.70 -8.27
CA GLY A 132 -7.45 43.16 -7.18
C GLY A 132 -6.51 42.05 -6.70
N SER A 133 -5.21 42.26 -6.87
CA SER A 133 -4.13 41.42 -6.34
C SER A 133 -4.14 41.41 -4.80
N VAL A 134 -4.28 40.24 -4.19
CA VAL A 134 -4.20 40.04 -2.73
C VAL A 134 -2.78 39.57 -2.35
N PRO A 135 -2.09 40.23 -1.41
CA PRO A 135 -0.81 39.72 -0.88
C PRO A 135 -1.05 38.61 0.15
N ALA A 136 -0.09 37.69 0.26
CA ALA A 136 -0.13 36.56 1.19
C ALA A 136 -0.24 37.03 2.66
N PRO A 137 -1.09 36.40 3.50
CA PRO A 137 -1.15 36.75 4.92
C PRO A 137 -0.07 36.00 5.71
N GLU A 138 0.66 36.76 6.54
CA GLU A 138 1.44 36.23 7.65
C GLU A 138 0.48 35.76 8.76
N LEU A 139 0.73 34.57 9.30
CA LEU A 139 -0.10 33.93 10.32
C LEU A 139 0.22 34.51 11.70
N ASP A 140 -0.57 35.50 12.14
CA ASP A 140 -0.63 35.89 13.56
C ASP A 140 -1.91 35.33 14.19
N GLY A 141 -1.73 34.41 15.13
CA GLY A 141 -2.79 33.63 15.75
C GLY A 141 -3.60 34.46 16.76
N ARG A 142 -4.87 34.70 16.45
CA ARG A 142 -5.97 34.94 17.39
C ARG A 142 -7.30 34.83 16.62
N PHE A 143 -7.98 33.69 16.74
CA PHE A 143 -9.33 33.50 16.21
C PHE A 143 -10.36 33.73 17.32
N GLY A 144 -11.29 34.66 17.08
CA GLY A 144 -12.33 35.07 18.01
C GLY A 144 -13.53 34.12 18.03
N SER A 145 -14.17 34.02 19.20
CA SER A 145 -15.39 33.24 19.43
C SER A 145 -16.64 34.00 18.96
N GLY A 146 -17.15 33.67 17.78
CA GLY A 146 -18.48 34.06 17.31
C GLY A 146 -19.32 32.82 17.03
N ALA A 147 -20.48 32.70 17.66
CA ALA A 147 -21.29 31.47 17.72
C ALA A 147 -22.10 31.14 16.44
N ASP A 148 -21.68 31.63 15.26
CA ASP A 148 -22.40 31.38 14.00
C ASP A 148 -21.49 31.34 12.76
N GLU A 149 -20.16 31.29 12.93
CA GLU A 149 -19.26 31.03 11.79
C GLU A 149 -19.09 29.53 11.55
N PRO A 150 -19.18 29.06 10.29
CA PRO A 150 -18.92 27.66 9.98
C PRO A 150 -17.50 27.30 10.40
N VAL A 151 -17.35 26.20 11.16
CA VAL A 151 -16.05 25.69 11.60
C VAL A 151 -15.12 25.57 10.41
N ARG A 152 -14.11 26.43 10.32
CA ARG A 152 -13.16 26.44 9.21
C ARG A 152 -12.07 25.42 9.47
N TRP A 153 -12.32 24.18 9.05
CA TRP A 153 -11.34 23.09 9.19
C TRP A 153 -10.00 23.44 8.53
N LEU A 154 -8.90 23.20 9.26
CA LEU A 154 -7.57 23.02 8.70
C LEU A 154 -7.35 21.52 8.48
N PHE A 155 -7.11 21.12 7.24
CA PHE A 155 -6.92 19.72 6.89
C PHE A 155 -5.44 19.38 6.84
N LYS A 156 -5.02 18.36 7.58
CA LYS A 156 -3.69 17.77 7.43
C LYS A 156 -3.83 16.36 6.87
N VAL A 157 -3.46 16.23 5.61
CA VAL A 157 -3.76 15.08 4.77
C VAL A 157 -2.51 14.23 4.58
N VAL A 158 -2.61 12.93 4.85
CA VAL A 158 -1.55 11.98 4.54
C VAL A 158 -1.90 11.25 3.26
N ILE A 159 -1.14 11.49 2.19
CA ILE A 159 -1.32 10.89 0.88
C ILE A 159 -0.38 9.68 0.76
N GLY A 160 -0.92 8.49 0.51
CA GLY A 160 -0.10 7.28 0.35
C GLY A 160 -0.88 6.04 -0.04
N SER A 161 -0.24 4.88 0.05
CA SER A 161 -0.92 3.58 0.01
C SER A 161 -1.91 3.44 1.17
N GLU A 162 -2.82 2.47 1.09
CA GLU A 162 -3.87 2.27 2.08
C GLU A 162 -3.32 2.12 3.50
N HIS A 163 -2.34 1.23 3.68
CA HIS A 163 -1.70 1.01 4.98
C HIS A 163 -0.95 2.26 5.47
N ALA A 164 -0.21 2.94 4.59
CA ALA A 164 0.61 4.08 4.98
C ALA A 164 -0.24 5.29 5.36
N ALA A 165 -1.25 5.61 4.53
CA ALA A 165 -2.18 6.69 4.80
C ALA A 165 -2.91 6.45 6.12
N ILE A 166 -3.50 5.26 6.31
CA ILE A 166 -4.26 4.94 7.54
C ILE A 166 -3.34 4.99 8.77
N VAL A 167 -2.24 4.24 8.76
CA VAL A 167 -1.39 4.08 9.96
C VAL A 167 -0.69 5.39 10.30
N TYR A 168 -0.15 6.12 9.32
CA TYR A 168 0.57 7.36 9.60
C TYR A 168 -0.37 8.51 9.98
N ALA A 169 -1.53 8.65 9.32
CA ALA A 169 -2.51 9.66 9.72
C ALA A 169 -3.08 9.38 11.11
N PHE A 170 -3.31 8.11 11.45
CA PHE A 170 -3.74 7.71 12.78
C PHE A 170 -2.65 8.02 13.82
N PHE A 171 -1.39 7.68 13.54
CA PHE A 171 -0.26 8.04 14.41
C PHE A 171 -0.22 9.55 14.68
N LEU A 172 -0.25 10.37 13.64
CA LEU A 172 -0.26 11.84 13.78
C LEU A 172 -1.47 12.30 14.61
N ASP A 173 -2.67 11.78 14.33
CA ASP A 173 -3.87 12.13 15.09
C ASP A 173 -3.77 11.79 16.57
N GLN A 174 -3.08 10.71 16.95
CA GLN A 174 -2.84 10.35 18.35
C GLN A 174 -1.71 11.17 19.00
N SER A 175 -0.83 11.78 18.20
CA SER A 175 0.26 12.64 18.67
C SER A 175 -0.14 14.12 18.78
N GLU A 176 -1.18 14.56 18.07
CA GLU A 176 -1.68 15.94 18.18
C GLU A 176 -2.35 16.19 19.54
N PRO A 177 -2.19 17.38 20.15
CA PRO A 177 -2.83 17.70 21.41
C PRO A 177 -4.37 17.74 21.22
N PRO A 178 -5.16 17.37 22.24
CA PRO A 178 -6.62 17.39 22.15
C PRO A 178 -7.20 18.76 21.74
N SER A 179 -6.50 19.86 22.07
CA SER A 179 -6.89 21.22 21.69
C SER A 179 -6.83 21.48 20.19
N ALA A 180 -5.91 20.86 19.45
CA ALA A 180 -5.79 21.05 18.01
C ALA A 180 -7.09 20.65 17.29
N ARG A 181 -7.75 19.58 17.75
CA ARG A 181 -9.05 19.14 17.21
C ARG A 181 -10.16 20.14 17.54
N ALA A 182 -10.14 20.72 18.75
CA ALA A 182 -11.11 21.74 19.15
C ALA A 182 -10.93 23.04 18.36
N GLU A 183 -9.70 23.34 17.94
CA GLU A 183 -9.34 24.47 17.07
C GLU A 183 -9.61 24.21 15.58
N GLY A 184 -10.19 23.05 15.23
CA GLY A 184 -10.59 22.74 13.85
C GLY A 184 -9.52 22.06 13.00
N LEU A 185 -8.50 21.42 13.59
CA LEU A 185 -7.62 20.51 12.85
C LEU A 185 -8.34 19.19 12.56
N CYS A 186 -8.36 18.77 11.29
CA CYS A 186 -8.83 17.44 10.90
C CYS A 186 -7.75 16.68 10.11
N LEU A 187 -7.31 15.55 10.68
CA LEU A 187 -6.33 14.65 10.08
C LEU A 187 -7.04 13.64 9.17
N LEU A 188 -6.56 13.51 7.93
CA LEU A 188 -7.21 12.67 6.93
C LEU A 188 -6.23 11.68 6.29
N PRO A 189 -6.49 10.36 6.35
CA PRO A 189 -5.83 9.42 5.48
C PRO A 189 -6.43 9.51 4.08
N LEU A 190 -5.60 9.87 3.09
CA LEU A 190 -6.00 9.96 1.69
C LEU A 190 -5.28 8.89 0.88
N VAL A 191 -6.02 7.87 0.45
CA VAL A 191 -5.49 6.81 -0.40
C VAL A 191 -5.24 7.37 -1.80
N HIS A 192 -4.03 7.19 -2.32
CA HIS A 192 -3.62 7.75 -3.61
C HIS A 192 -4.37 7.18 -4.83
N THR A 193 -4.89 5.95 -4.71
CA THR A 193 -5.73 5.31 -5.73
C THR A 193 -7.08 6.04 -5.83
N SER A 194 -7.79 5.90 -6.95
CA SER A 194 -9.17 6.37 -7.03
C SER A 194 -10.12 5.43 -6.29
N ARG A 195 -11.25 5.96 -5.81
CA ARG A 195 -12.33 5.15 -5.20
C ARG A 195 -12.74 4.00 -6.12
N ALA A 196 -12.94 4.31 -7.39
CA ALA A 196 -13.41 3.36 -8.40
C ALA A 196 -12.39 2.25 -8.71
N ASP A 197 -11.11 2.43 -8.35
CA ASP A 197 -10.03 1.46 -8.65
C ASP A 197 -9.55 0.73 -7.40
N PHE A 198 -10.12 1.04 -6.24
CA PHE A 198 -9.75 0.39 -4.99
C PHE A 198 -9.97 -1.13 -5.03
N HIS A 199 -11.02 -1.61 -5.70
CA HIS A 199 -11.26 -3.04 -5.84
C HIS A 199 -10.20 -3.76 -6.69
N LEU A 200 -9.42 -3.03 -7.49
CA LEU A 200 -8.32 -3.58 -8.27
C LEU A 200 -7.12 -3.95 -7.38
N ARG A 201 -7.03 -3.33 -6.20
CA ARG A 201 -6.04 -3.62 -5.15
C ARG A 201 -6.56 -4.79 -4.30
N THR A 202 -6.74 -5.94 -4.94
CA THR A 202 -7.49 -7.10 -4.41
C THR A 202 -6.98 -7.62 -3.06
N ASP A 203 -5.66 -7.56 -2.82
CA ASP A 203 -5.04 -7.88 -1.53
C ASP A 203 -5.37 -6.86 -0.44
N ALA A 204 -5.20 -5.57 -0.73
CA ALA A 204 -5.49 -4.49 0.21
C ALA A 204 -6.99 -4.40 0.53
N ALA A 205 -7.85 -4.49 -0.49
CA ALA A 205 -9.30 -4.47 -0.33
C ALA A 205 -9.78 -5.65 0.51
N TRP A 206 -9.27 -6.86 0.23
CA TRP A 206 -9.57 -8.04 1.04
C TRP A 206 -9.08 -7.88 2.48
N LEU A 207 -7.85 -7.40 2.69
CA LEU A 207 -7.27 -7.26 4.03
C LEU A 207 -8.10 -6.30 4.89
N LEU A 208 -8.41 -5.11 4.36
CA LEU A 208 -9.20 -4.11 5.06
C LEU A 208 -10.61 -4.64 5.40
N GLN A 209 -11.26 -5.32 4.45
CA GLN A 209 -12.55 -5.96 4.69
C GLN A 209 -12.46 -7.07 5.75
N ALA A 210 -11.48 -7.96 5.65
CA ALA A 210 -11.28 -9.08 6.58
C ALA A 210 -10.96 -8.60 8.01
N MET A 211 -10.38 -7.40 8.15
CA MET A 211 -10.15 -6.77 9.43
C MET A 211 -11.38 -6.08 10.01
N GLY A 212 -12.40 -5.79 9.20
CA GLY A 212 -13.56 -4.99 9.59
C GLY A 212 -13.32 -3.48 9.48
N VAL A 213 -12.35 -3.03 8.67
CA VAL A 213 -12.15 -1.60 8.41
C VAL A 213 -13.32 -1.07 7.57
N ASP A 214 -13.85 0.07 7.98
CA ASP A 214 -14.93 0.79 7.29
C ASP A 214 -14.39 1.47 6.03
N THR A 215 -14.35 0.72 4.94
CA THR A 215 -13.86 1.22 3.64
C THR A 215 -14.73 2.33 3.06
N GLN A 216 -15.99 2.48 3.50
CA GLN A 216 -16.85 3.60 3.08
C GLN A 216 -16.43 4.91 3.74
N ALA A 217 -15.80 4.86 4.92
CA ALA A 217 -15.28 6.04 5.59
C ALA A 217 -13.87 6.47 5.09
N LEU A 218 -13.11 5.55 4.50
CA LEU A 218 -11.77 5.83 3.97
C LEU A 218 -11.83 6.80 2.78
N LEU A 219 -11.05 7.89 2.76
CA LEU A 219 -11.04 8.87 1.67
C LEU A 219 -10.02 8.52 0.58
N PHE A 220 -10.39 8.79 -0.68
CA PHE A 220 -9.56 8.55 -1.86
C PHE A 220 -9.20 9.87 -2.55
N LEU A 221 -8.08 9.89 -3.26
CA LEU A 221 -7.50 11.10 -3.83
C LEU A 221 -8.44 11.83 -4.79
N ASP A 222 -9.30 11.10 -5.50
CA ASP A 222 -10.30 11.62 -6.42
C ASP A 222 -11.57 12.17 -5.73
N GLU A 223 -11.73 11.95 -4.43
CA GLU A 223 -12.87 12.44 -3.64
C GLU A 223 -12.59 13.81 -2.98
N VAL A 224 -11.35 14.29 -2.99
CA VAL A 224 -10.93 15.52 -2.29
C VAL A 224 -10.30 16.51 -3.26
N ASP A 225 -10.91 17.69 -3.38
CA ASP A 225 -10.35 18.79 -4.16
C ASP A 225 -9.22 19.51 -3.39
N LEU A 226 -8.02 18.91 -3.43
CA LEU A 226 -6.83 19.46 -2.78
C LEU A 226 -6.46 20.86 -3.30
N ARG A 227 -6.76 21.17 -4.57
CA ARG A 227 -6.45 22.48 -5.17
C ARG A 227 -7.34 23.57 -4.59
N LYS A 228 -8.64 23.29 -4.44
CA LYS A 228 -9.56 24.20 -3.76
C LYS A 228 -9.13 24.45 -2.31
N LEU A 229 -8.84 23.39 -1.55
CA LEU A 229 -8.40 23.53 -0.16
C LEU A 229 -7.08 24.29 -0.04
N HIS A 230 -6.15 24.09 -0.99
CA HIS A 230 -4.92 24.87 -1.06
C HIS A 230 -5.16 26.35 -1.36
N GLY A 231 -6.01 26.65 -2.36
CA GLY A 231 -6.41 28.03 -2.69
C GLY A 231 -7.06 28.76 -1.51
N GLU A 232 -7.77 28.03 -0.65
CA GLU A 232 -8.37 28.56 0.59
C GLU A 232 -7.38 28.67 1.78
N GLY A 233 -6.15 28.17 1.63
CA GLY A 233 -5.14 28.12 2.69
C GLY A 233 -5.44 27.11 3.79
N ARG A 234 -6.20 26.05 3.49
CA ARG A 234 -6.78 25.11 4.47
C ARG A 234 -6.22 23.70 4.39
N VAL A 235 -5.13 23.47 3.66
CA VAL A 235 -4.53 22.14 3.54
C VAL A 235 -3.04 22.17 3.85
N GLN A 236 -2.63 21.18 4.64
CA GLN A 236 -1.26 20.75 4.83
C GLN A 236 -1.17 19.28 4.40
N MET A 237 -0.08 18.89 3.74
CA MET A 237 0.06 17.55 3.14
C MET A 237 1.30 16.83 3.64
N VAL A 238 1.17 15.53 3.87
CA VAL A 238 2.28 14.59 4.05
C VAL A 238 2.24 13.63 2.87
N LEU A 239 3.37 13.46 2.18
CA LEU A 239 3.49 12.51 1.08
C LEU A 239 4.23 11.25 1.55
N TYR A 240 3.54 10.13 1.65
CA TYR A 240 4.10 8.87 2.11
C TYR A 240 4.29 7.86 0.97
N GLY A 241 5.51 7.34 0.82
CA GLY A 241 5.85 6.35 -0.21
C GLY A 241 5.90 6.92 -1.62
N HIS A 242 6.12 8.24 -1.74
CA HIS A 242 6.27 8.96 -3.01
C HIS A 242 7.73 9.32 -3.26
N ASN A 243 8.29 8.85 -4.38
CA ASN A 243 9.64 9.16 -4.81
C ASN A 243 9.71 10.43 -5.67
N LYS A 244 8.61 10.82 -6.31
CA LYS A 244 8.45 12.03 -7.11
C LYS A 244 7.20 12.76 -6.63
N MET A 245 7.16 14.08 -6.80
CA MET A 245 5.94 14.85 -6.51
C MET A 245 4.81 14.31 -7.38
N PRO A 246 3.69 13.84 -6.81
CA PRO A 246 2.58 13.37 -7.62
C PRO A 246 1.96 14.57 -8.36
N ALA A 247 1.46 14.35 -9.58
CA ALA A 247 0.82 15.40 -10.38
C ALA A 247 -0.38 16.06 -9.67
N SER A 248 -1.01 15.34 -8.74
CA SER A 248 -2.08 15.87 -7.89
C SER A 248 -1.63 16.99 -6.94
N VAL A 249 -0.32 17.09 -6.66
CA VAL A 249 0.28 18.06 -5.71
C VAL A 249 1.15 19.10 -6.42
N GLU A 250 1.35 18.96 -7.74
CA GLU A 250 2.10 19.92 -8.55
C GLU A 250 1.53 21.34 -8.44
N GLY A 251 2.40 22.31 -8.11
CA GLY A 251 2.06 23.70 -7.85
C GLY A 251 1.57 23.98 -6.42
N MET A 252 1.58 23.00 -5.53
CA MET A 252 1.14 23.11 -4.13
C MET A 252 2.27 22.76 -3.13
N GLU A 253 3.52 22.89 -3.56
CA GLU A 253 4.69 22.43 -2.81
C GLU A 253 4.81 23.08 -1.43
N LYS A 254 4.36 24.34 -1.30
CA LYS A 254 4.34 25.08 -0.02
C LYS A 254 3.40 24.48 1.02
N ALA A 255 2.39 23.73 0.60
CA ALA A 255 1.44 23.06 1.50
C ALA A 255 1.94 21.68 1.93
N VAL A 256 3.00 21.14 1.31
CA VAL A 256 3.62 19.89 1.76
C VAL A 256 4.44 20.18 3.00
N ALA A 257 4.21 19.46 4.10
CA ALA A 257 4.92 19.61 5.36
C ALA A 257 5.95 18.50 5.61
N GLU A 258 5.77 17.34 4.99
CA GLU A 258 6.67 16.19 5.15
C GLU A 258 6.59 15.27 3.92
N ILE A 259 7.73 14.68 3.58
CA ILE A 259 7.84 13.70 2.50
C ILE A 259 8.62 12.50 3.01
N ILE A 260 7.99 11.34 2.97
CA ILE A 260 8.57 10.06 3.37
C ILE A 260 8.74 9.24 2.09
N PRO A 261 9.95 9.14 1.51
CA PRO A 261 10.15 8.47 0.23
C PRO A 261 9.98 6.96 0.33
N ARG A 262 9.69 6.31 -0.81
CA ARG A 262 9.59 4.85 -0.91
C ARG A 262 10.96 4.18 -0.94
N GLU A 263 11.93 4.82 -1.60
CA GLU A 263 13.28 4.32 -1.80
C GLU A 263 14.31 5.38 -1.43
N THR A 264 15.45 4.90 -0.95
CA THR A 264 16.60 5.71 -0.56
C THR A 264 17.26 6.35 -1.78
N GLY A 265 17.65 7.62 -1.67
CA GLY A 265 18.28 8.35 -2.80
C GLY A 265 17.32 9.10 -3.73
N SER A 266 16.00 9.07 -3.48
CA SER A 266 15.03 9.74 -4.33
C SER A 266 15.17 11.27 -4.41
N VAL A 267 14.81 11.81 -5.58
CA VAL A 267 15.16 13.14 -6.13
C VAL A 267 14.31 14.29 -5.61
N ILE A 268 13.45 14.10 -4.61
CA ILE A 268 12.76 15.24 -4.00
C ILE A 268 13.74 15.97 -3.09
N SER A 269 14.57 16.82 -3.69
CA SER A 269 15.33 17.86 -3.00
C SER A 269 14.37 19.00 -2.69
N HIS A 270 13.53 18.84 -1.66
CA HIS A 270 12.86 20.00 -1.09
C HIS A 270 13.70 20.52 0.08
N PRO A 271 14.11 21.79 0.11
CA PRO A 271 15.03 22.34 1.11
C PRO A 271 14.54 22.30 2.57
N ILE A 272 13.31 21.84 2.83
CA ILE A 272 12.64 21.96 4.14
C ILE A 272 12.43 20.58 4.83
N PHE A 273 12.53 19.44 4.12
CA PHE A 273 12.06 18.16 4.66
C PHE A 273 13.18 17.16 4.99
N PRO A 274 13.18 16.59 6.21
CA PRO A 274 14.15 15.57 6.59
C PRO A 274 13.92 14.27 5.82
N ARG A 275 14.99 13.71 5.24
CA ARG A 275 15.00 12.38 4.61
C ARG A 275 15.06 11.33 5.71
N THR A 276 14.10 10.41 5.76
CA THR A 276 14.06 9.33 6.77
C THR A 276 14.05 7.92 6.16
N ALA A 277 14.43 7.75 4.88
CA ALA A 277 14.65 6.41 4.36
C ALA A 277 16.08 5.95 4.69
N GLU A 278 16.22 4.83 5.39
CA GLU A 278 17.47 4.06 5.49
C GLU A 278 17.62 3.19 4.23
N GLU A 279 18.86 2.87 3.85
CA GLU A 279 19.14 2.05 2.65
C GLU A 279 18.57 0.63 2.79
N GLY A 280 17.72 0.22 1.84
CA GLY A 280 17.29 -1.17 1.67
C GLY A 280 16.10 -1.66 2.50
N SER A 281 15.50 -0.83 3.36
CA SER A 281 14.29 -1.20 4.12
C SER A 281 13.01 -0.76 3.42
N SER A 282 11.92 -1.51 3.57
CA SER A 282 10.62 -1.11 3.01
C SER A 282 10.03 0.08 3.74
N CYS A 283 9.26 0.93 3.06
CA CYS A 283 8.60 2.08 3.69
C CYS A 283 7.70 1.69 4.87
N ALA A 284 7.01 0.55 4.80
CA ALA A 284 6.21 0.03 5.92
C ALA A 284 7.07 -0.36 7.14
N THR A 285 8.29 -0.86 6.92
CA THR A 285 9.26 -1.13 7.99
C THR A 285 9.70 0.15 8.68
N MET A 286 9.96 1.22 7.92
CA MET A 286 10.30 2.52 8.50
C MET A 286 9.15 3.11 9.32
N LEU A 287 7.90 2.95 8.85
CA LEU A 287 6.73 3.33 9.63
C LEU A 287 6.65 2.55 10.95
N ALA A 288 6.79 1.23 10.88
CA ALA A 288 6.75 0.35 12.05
C ALA A 288 7.83 0.70 13.07
N ARG A 289 9.05 0.96 12.60
CA ARG A 289 10.17 1.38 13.44
C ARG A 289 9.89 2.72 14.11
N ARG A 290 9.45 3.72 13.35
CA ARG A 290 9.10 5.04 13.89
C ARG A 290 8.03 4.94 14.97
N LEU A 291 6.97 4.17 14.73
CA LEU A 291 5.95 3.90 15.75
C LEU A 291 6.55 3.20 16.98
N SER A 292 7.50 2.27 16.81
CA SER A 292 8.14 1.58 17.94
C SER A 292 9.01 2.50 18.80
N GLU A 293 9.53 3.58 18.22
CA GLU A 293 10.38 4.56 18.89
C GLU A 293 9.55 5.69 19.52
N GLU A 294 8.58 6.23 18.78
CA GLU A 294 7.82 7.43 19.16
C GLU A 294 6.49 7.13 19.85
N ALA A 295 5.80 6.04 19.49
CA ALA A 295 4.47 5.72 19.99
C ALA A 295 4.20 4.20 20.07
N PRO A 296 5.00 3.43 20.83
CA PRO A 296 4.97 1.97 20.75
C PRO A 296 3.66 1.36 21.28
N HIS A 297 2.90 2.12 22.07
CA HIS A 297 1.54 1.75 22.49
C HIS A 297 0.57 1.58 21.31
N LEU A 298 0.77 2.27 20.19
CA LEU A 298 -0.04 2.12 18.98
C LEU A 298 0.19 0.76 18.31
N LEU A 299 1.38 0.17 18.45
CA LEU A 299 1.67 -1.16 17.89
C LEU A 299 1.01 -2.31 18.68
N LEU A 300 0.41 -2.00 19.84
CA LEU A 300 -0.47 -2.92 20.57
C LEU A 300 -1.84 -3.05 19.91
N ASN A 301 -2.24 -2.06 19.09
CA ASN A 301 -3.45 -2.14 18.30
C ASN A 301 -3.24 -3.22 17.22
N THR A 302 -3.93 -4.36 17.38
CA THR A 302 -3.80 -5.52 16.50
C THR A 302 -4.08 -5.17 15.04
N ALA A 303 -5.00 -4.23 14.78
CA ALA A 303 -5.31 -3.80 13.42
C ALA A 303 -4.14 -3.04 12.77
N LEU A 304 -3.52 -2.09 13.49
CA LEU A 304 -2.33 -1.39 12.99
C LEU A 304 -1.15 -2.34 12.78
N ALA A 305 -0.89 -3.23 13.74
CA ALA A 305 0.20 -4.20 13.64
C ALA A 305 0.01 -5.15 12.45
N ARG A 306 -1.22 -5.57 12.18
CA ARG A 306 -1.56 -6.44 11.05
C ARG A 306 -1.43 -5.73 9.70
N LEU A 307 -1.82 -4.45 9.61
CA LEU A 307 -1.63 -3.64 8.39
C LEU A 307 -0.15 -3.48 8.05
N LEU A 308 0.66 -3.11 9.05
CA LEU A 308 2.11 -2.96 8.88
C LEU A 308 2.77 -4.28 8.51
N LEU A 309 2.44 -5.38 9.20
CA LEU A 309 2.99 -6.69 8.89
C LEU A 309 2.64 -7.11 7.46
N ALA A 310 1.38 -6.95 7.04
CA ALA A 310 0.96 -7.29 5.68
C ALA A 310 1.73 -6.50 4.63
N ALA A 311 1.93 -5.20 4.87
CA ALA A 311 2.69 -4.35 3.96
C ALA A 311 4.15 -4.78 3.86
N ILE A 312 4.83 -5.03 4.99
CA ILE A 312 6.23 -5.50 5.01
C ILE A 312 6.36 -6.83 4.26
N LEU A 313 5.51 -7.82 4.55
CA LEU A 313 5.57 -9.13 3.90
C LEU A 313 5.29 -9.04 2.40
N THR A 314 4.38 -8.16 1.98
CA THR A 314 4.05 -7.96 0.57
C THR A 314 5.16 -7.24 -0.19
N CYS A 315 5.81 -6.25 0.44
CA CYS A 315 6.93 -5.50 -0.15
C CYS A 315 8.20 -6.33 -0.27
N THR A 316 8.46 -7.19 0.70
CA THR A 316 9.69 -8.00 0.80
C THR A 316 9.57 -9.40 0.20
N ASN A 317 8.44 -9.71 -0.42
CA ASN A 317 8.13 -11.05 -0.92
C ASN A 317 8.33 -12.13 0.18
N ASN A 318 7.75 -11.90 1.36
CA ASN A 318 7.88 -12.73 2.55
C ASN A 318 9.29 -12.79 3.16
N LEU A 319 9.95 -11.64 3.27
CA LEU A 319 11.33 -11.53 3.75
C LEU A 319 12.30 -12.37 2.91
N ASP A 320 12.15 -12.29 1.59
CA ASP A 320 13.10 -12.91 0.66
C ASP A 320 14.47 -12.24 0.82
N PRO A 321 15.57 -12.99 0.99
CA PRO A 321 16.90 -12.40 1.23
C PRO A 321 17.39 -11.44 0.15
N GLY A 322 16.85 -11.53 -1.08
CA GLY A 322 17.16 -10.60 -2.16
C GLY A 322 16.32 -9.31 -2.16
N GLN A 323 15.29 -9.23 -1.32
CA GLN A 323 14.29 -8.15 -1.30
C GLN A 323 14.00 -7.61 0.12
N SER A 324 14.72 -8.09 1.14
CA SER A 324 14.50 -7.68 2.53
C SER A 324 15.81 -7.35 3.25
N SER A 325 15.77 -6.33 4.08
CA SER A 325 16.83 -5.99 5.04
C SER A 325 16.65 -6.72 6.39
N GLU A 326 17.69 -6.70 7.23
CA GLU A 326 17.60 -7.16 8.62
C GLU A 326 16.57 -6.37 9.44
N VAL A 327 16.36 -5.09 9.09
CA VAL A 327 15.37 -4.22 9.73
C VAL A 327 13.96 -4.69 9.39
N ASP A 328 13.71 -5.11 8.13
CA ASP A 328 12.42 -5.68 7.73
C ASP A 328 12.11 -6.96 8.52
N ALA A 329 13.09 -7.86 8.64
CA ALA A 329 12.92 -9.10 9.39
C ALA A 329 12.63 -8.84 10.88
N SER A 330 13.36 -7.90 11.46
CA SER A 330 13.20 -7.46 12.86
C SER A 330 11.82 -6.87 13.12
N MET A 331 11.37 -5.92 12.29
CA MET A 331 10.04 -5.30 12.46
C MET A 331 8.91 -6.28 12.17
N ALA A 332 9.04 -7.14 11.15
CA ALA A 332 8.06 -8.20 10.91
C ALA A 332 7.91 -9.14 12.11
N ALA A 333 9.02 -9.45 12.80
CA ALA A 333 8.99 -10.25 14.03
C ALA A 333 8.27 -9.56 15.18
N PHE A 334 8.58 -8.28 15.39
CA PHE A 334 7.91 -7.47 16.40
C PHE A 334 6.39 -7.40 16.16
N LEU A 335 5.99 -7.15 14.91
CA LEU A 335 4.59 -6.99 14.52
C LEU A 335 3.81 -8.31 14.49
N ALA A 336 4.47 -9.43 14.22
CA ALA A 336 3.84 -10.76 14.22
C ALA A 336 3.12 -11.03 15.55
N VAL A 337 3.72 -10.64 16.68
CA VAL A 337 3.15 -10.79 18.03
C VAL A 337 1.86 -9.99 18.17
N GLY A 338 1.87 -8.70 17.83
CA GLY A 338 0.70 -7.81 17.95
C GLY A 338 -0.40 -8.10 16.93
N SER A 339 -0.05 -8.63 15.75
CA SER A 339 -0.98 -8.87 14.63
C SER A 339 -1.96 -10.02 14.85
N ARG A 340 -1.71 -10.92 15.82
CA ARG A 340 -2.49 -12.15 16.07
C ARG A 340 -2.74 -12.97 14.78
N CYS A 341 -1.85 -12.90 13.80
CA CYS A 341 -2.00 -13.60 12.53
C CYS A 341 -1.77 -15.11 12.71
N LEU A 342 -2.29 -15.93 11.77
CA LEU A 342 -2.13 -17.40 11.74
C LEU A 342 -0.70 -17.86 11.38
N GLY A 343 0.30 -17.00 11.62
CA GLY A 343 1.70 -17.18 11.22
C GLY A 343 2.04 -16.52 9.88
N ARG A 344 3.29 -16.03 9.76
CA ARG A 344 3.83 -15.23 8.65
C ARG A 344 3.60 -15.88 7.30
N ASN A 345 4.03 -17.14 7.14
CA ASN A 345 3.99 -17.79 5.83
C ASN A 345 2.53 -17.99 5.38
N ILE A 346 1.64 -18.44 6.26
CA ILE A 346 0.22 -18.60 5.93
C ILE A 346 -0.40 -17.25 5.60
N PHE A 347 -0.10 -16.22 6.40
CA PHE A 347 -0.61 -14.88 6.15
C PHE A 347 -0.13 -14.30 4.82
N TYR A 348 1.16 -14.44 4.51
CA TYR A 348 1.73 -14.05 3.22
C TYR A 348 1.12 -14.83 2.06
N GLU A 349 0.94 -16.14 2.20
CA GLU A 349 0.32 -16.98 1.16
C GLU A 349 -1.11 -16.52 0.83
N ILE A 350 -1.90 -16.13 1.84
CA ILE A 350 -3.23 -15.55 1.63
C ILE A 350 -3.13 -14.20 0.93
N LEU A 351 -2.25 -13.29 1.39
CA LEU A 351 -2.05 -11.98 0.76
C LEU A 351 -1.60 -12.14 -0.69
N ARG A 352 -0.66 -13.05 -0.96
CA ARG A 352 -0.15 -13.37 -2.28
C ARG A 352 -1.25 -13.94 -3.17
N ASP A 353 -2.05 -14.88 -2.67
CA ASP A 353 -3.20 -15.41 -3.41
C ASP A 353 -4.15 -14.28 -3.79
N LYS A 354 -4.53 -13.41 -2.83
CA LYS A 354 -5.42 -12.28 -3.12
C LYS A 354 -4.82 -11.29 -4.10
N LYS A 355 -3.51 -11.03 -4.03
CA LYS A 355 -2.81 -10.10 -4.91
C LYS A 355 -2.77 -10.58 -6.36
N TYR A 356 -2.50 -11.87 -6.58
CA TYR A 356 -2.31 -12.43 -7.93
C TYR A 356 -3.54 -13.16 -8.49
N ASN A 357 -4.53 -13.50 -7.66
CA ASN A 357 -5.80 -14.05 -8.11
C ASN A 357 -6.71 -12.94 -8.62
N GLN A 358 -6.43 -12.51 -9.85
CA GLN A 358 -7.15 -11.44 -10.54
C GLN A 358 -8.14 -12.01 -11.57
N ALA A 359 -8.62 -13.25 -11.37
CA ALA A 359 -9.48 -13.93 -12.33
C ALA A 359 -10.81 -13.18 -12.59
N SER A 360 -11.33 -12.49 -11.57
CA SER A 360 -12.57 -11.70 -11.64
C SER A 360 -12.42 -10.34 -12.32
N LEU A 361 -11.19 -9.82 -12.46
CA LEU A 361 -10.96 -8.53 -13.11
C LEU A 361 -11.10 -8.68 -14.63
N THR A 362 -11.61 -7.65 -15.31
CA THR A 362 -11.60 -7.56 -16.78
C THR A 362 -10.18 -7.30 -17.29
N THR A 363 -9.94 -7.47 -18.60
CA THR A 363 -8.64 -7.17 -19.22
C THR A 363 -8.24 -5.71 -19.02
N GLU A 364 -9.18 -4.78 -19.17
CA GLU A 364 -8.93 -3.35 -18.94
C GLU A 364 -8.53 -3.07 -17.48
N GLU A 365 -9.24 -3.67 -16.53
CA GLU A 365 -8.94 -3.56 -15.11
C GLU A 365 -7.57 -4.14 -14.74
N LEU A 366 -7.20 -5.29 -15.31
CA LEU A 366 -5.86 -5.86 -15.15
C LEU A 366 -4.77 -4.89 -15.62
N LEU A 367 -4.97 -4.24 -16.77
CA LEU A 367 -4.01 -3.26 -17.30
C LEU A 367 -3.91 -2.00 -16.43
N ARG A 368 -4.96 -1.67 -15.69
CA ARG A 368 -5.04 -0.47 -14.85
C ARG A 368 -4.61 -0.68 -13.41
N ALA A 369 -4.68 -1.91 -12.89
CA ALA A 369 -4.52 -2.23 -11.48
C ALA A 369 -3.15 -1.83 -10.88
N ASP A 370 -2.07 -1.94 -11.65
CA ASP A 370 -0.71 -1.51 -11.25
C ASP A 370 0.01 -0.88 -12.46
N ILE A 371 -0.51 0.27 -12.89
CA ILE A 371 0.04 1.07 -13.98
C ILE A 371 0.79 2.29 -13.48
N VAL A 372 1.92 2.60 -14.12
CA VAL A 372 2.60 3.90 -13.99
C VAL A 372 2.72 4.52 -15.37
N GLN A 373 2.40 5.82 -15.46
CA GLN A 373 2.46 6.59 -16.69
C GLN A 373 3.46 7.74 -16.54
N HIS A 374 4.28 7.93 -17.58
CA HIS A 374 5.33 8.94 -17.64
C HIS A 374 5.26 9.70 -18.97
N ALA A 375 5.58 10.99 -18.91
CA ALA A 375 6.03 11.72 -20.08
C ALA A 375 7.54 11.48 -20.24
N MET A 376 7.98 11.01 -21.40
CA MET A 376 9.37 10.70 -21.72
C MET A 376 9.79 11.41 -23.03
N GLY A 377 11.10 11.53 -23.24
CA GLY A 377 11.67 12.07 -24.48
C GLY A 377 12.28 13.47 -24.34
N PRO A 378 12.93 13.97 -25.40
CA PRO A 378 13.75 15.19 -25.35
C PRO A 378 12.95 16.44 -24.96
N GLY A 379 11.66 16.49 -25.29
CA GLY A 379 10.78 17.64 -25.00
C GLY A 379 10.48 17.85 -23.52
N VAL A 380 10.55 16.80 -22.69
CA VAL A 380 10.19 16.87 -21.25
C VAL A 380 11.13 17.78 -20.46
N ARG A 381 12.39 17.91 -20.88
CA ARG A 381 13.40 18.77 -20.23
C ARG A 381 13.50 20.17 -20.84
N GLY A 382 12.49 20.61 -21.59
CA GLY A 382 12.46 21.95 -22.20
C GLY A 382 13.44 22.14 -23.37
N LYS A 383 13.97 21.07 -23.96
CA LYS A 383 14.70 21.18 -25.24
C LYS A 383 13.70 21.60 -26.32
N LYS A 384 13.83 22.83 -26.82
CA LYS A 384 12.96 23.37 -27.88
C LYS A 384 12.93 22.41 -29.08
N GLY A 385 11.72 21.97 -29.46
CA GLY A 385 11.47 21.08 -30.59
C GLY A 385 11.58 19.58 -30.31
N GLY A 386 11.81 19.17 -29.06
CA GLY A 386 11.81 17.75 -28.69
C GLY A 386 10.41 17.16 -28.58
N GLU A 387 10.23 15.93 -29.06
CA GLU A 387 8.97 15.18 -28.90
C GLU A 387 8.77 14.77 -27.43
N VAL A 388 7.52 14.78 -26.98
CA VAL A 388 7.09 14.26 -25.67
C VAL A 388 6.22 13.04 -25.92
N LEU A 389 6.66 11.89 -25.42
CA LEU A 389 5.98 10.62 -25.55
C LEU A 389 5.33 10.24 -24.23
N ASN A 390 4.04 9.93 -24.28
CA ASN A 390 3.33 9.33 -23.16
C ASN A 390 3.56 7.81 -23.15
N VAL A 391 4.27 7.34 -22.14
CA VAL A 391 4.65 5.94 -21.97
C VAL A 391 4.04 5.42 -20.69
N ALA A 392 3.50 4.21 -20.71
CA ALA A 392 3.03 3.55 -19.50
C ALA A 392 3.62 2.15 -19.34
N ILE A 393 3.79 1.73 -18.09
CA ILE A 393 4.16 0.35 -17.73
C ILE A 393 3.06 -0.20 -16.83
N SER A 394 2.46 -1.30 -17.24
CA SER A 394 1.42 -2.02 -16.49
C SER A 394 1.94 -3.36 -16.02
N ASN A 395 1.88 -3.64 -14.72
CA ASN A 395 2.21 -4.94 -14.16
C ASN A 395 0.94 -5.81 -14.09
N VAL A 396 1.02 -7.04 -14.61
CA VAL A 396 -0.12 -7.97 -14.62
C VAL A 396 0.26 -9.29 -13.95
N GLY A 397 -0.63 -9.84 -13.11
CA GLY A 397 -0.40 -11.08 -12.35
C GLY A 397 -0.55 -12.39 -13.14
N SER A 398 -0.64 -12.33 -14.47
CA SER A 398 -0.88 -13.48 -15.35
C SER A 398 0.11 -13.50 -16.52
N SER A 399 0.30 -14.67 -17.13
CA SER A 399 1.10 -14.78 -18.36
C SER A 399 0.46 -14.01 -19.53
N THR A 400 1.28 -13.66 -20.52
CA THR A 400 0.81 -13.01 -21.76
C THR A 400 -0.24 -13.87 -22.46
N SER A 401 -0.03 -15.20 -22.48
CA SER A 401 -0.99 -16.13 -23.07
C SER A 401 -2.32 -16.12 -22.32
N GLN A 402 -2.32 -16.11 -20.99
CA GLN A 402 -3.55 -16.02 -20.22
C GLN A 402 -4.26 -14.68 -20.45
N LEU A 403 -3.52 -13.57 -20.50
CA LEU A 403 -4.08 -12.24 -20.73
C LEU A 403 -4.75 -12.13 -22.12
N VAL A 404 -4.07 -12.60 -23.18
CA VAL A 404 -4.61 -12.58 -24.55
C VAL A 404 -5.85 -13.48 -24.67
N ASN A 405 -5.82 -14.68 -24.06
CA ASN A 405 -6.93 -15.63 -24.17
C ASN A 405 -8.10 -15.31 -23.22
N LYS A 406 -7.92 -14.37 -22.28
CA LYS A 406 -8.97 -13.99 -21.32
C LYS A 406 -10.14 -13.28 -22.00
N ASP A 407 -9.86 -12.48 -23.02
CA ASP A 407 -10.87 -11.68 -23.70
C ASP A 407 -10.76 -11.80 -25.23
N PRO A 408 -11.81 -12.24 -25.94
CA PRO A 408 -11.78 -12.32 -27.40
C PRO A 408 -11.60 -10.96 -28.07
N LYS A 409 -11.89 -9.85 -27.38
CA LYS A 409 -11.72 -8.47 -27.84
C LYS A 409 -10.43 -7.83 -27.31
N PHE A 410 -9.45 -8.63 -26.89
CA PHE A 410 -8.18 -8.15 -26.35
C PHE A 410 -7.54 -7.01 -27.16
N GLU A 411 -7.53 -7.11 -28.49
CA GLU A 411 -6.97 -6.07 -29.36
C GLU A 411 -7.75 -4.75 -29.31
N GLU A 412 -9.08 -4.81 -29.31
CA GLU A 412 -9.95 -3.63 -29.24
C GLU A 412 -9.78 -2.91 -27.90
N ILE A 413 -9.78 -3.68 -26.81
CA ILE A 413 -9.56 -3.18 -25.44
C ILE A 413 -8.21 -2.48 -25.35
N LEU A 414 -7.15 -3.10 -25.89
CA LEU A 414 -5.81 -2.53 -25.84
C LEU A 414 -5.70 -1.22 -26.64
N LYS A 415 -6.32 -1.17 -27.83
CA LYS A 415 -6.38 0.06 -28.64
C LYS A 415 -7.14 1.16 -27.91
N GLN A 416 -8.30 0.85 -27.33
CA GLN A 416 -9.10 1.80 -26.57
C GLN A 416 -8.33 2.30 -25.34
N PHE A 417 -7.62 1.41 -24.63
CA PHE A 417 -6.79 1.76 -23.47
C PHE A 417 -5.63 2.71 -23.82
N LEU A 418 -4.97 2.48 -24.97
CA LEU A 418 -3.93 3.37 -25.48
C LEU A 418 -4.51 4.74 -25.84
N SER A 419 -5.63 4.76 -26.58
CA SER A 419 -6.26 6.02 -27.03
C SER A 419 -6.83 6.85 -25.87
N SER A 420 -7.53 6.23 -24.91
CA SER A 420 -8.15 6.94 -23.78
C SER A 420 -7.14 7.64 -22.88
N ARG A 421 -5.90 7.13 -22.85
CA ARG A 421 -4.77 7.67 -22.08
C ARG A 421 -3.75 8.43 -22.93
N SER A 422 -4.01 8.59 -24.22
CA SER A 422 -3.09 9.21 -25.19
C SER A 422 -1.68 8.61 -25.15
N LEU A 423 -1.59 7.28 -24.99
CA LEU A 423 -0.33 6.55 -24.88
C LEU A 423 0.28 6.27 -26.25
N HIS A 424 1.58 6.54 -26.37
CA HIS A 424 2.39 6.19 -27.53
C HIS A 424 2.97 4.77 -27.38
N LEU A 425 3.21 4.36 -26.14
CA LEU A 425 3.73 3.04 -25.77
C LEU A 425 3.09 2.58 -24.46
N LEU A 426 2.57 1.35 -24.46
CA LEU A 426 2.29 0.60 -23.24
C LEU A 426 3.24 -0.60 -23.19
N VAL A 427 3.95 -0.74 -22.07
CA VAL A 427 4.73 -1.93 -21.73
C VAL A 427 3.93 -2.74 -20.72
N ILE A 428 3.61 -3.99 -21.02
CA ILE A 428 2.93 -4.90 -20.09
C ILE A 428 3.98 -5.84 -19.51
N LEU A 429 4.24 -5.75 -18.21
CA LEU A 429 5.15 -6.61 -17.47
C LEU A 429 4.34 -7.68 -16.72
N SER A 430 4.22 -8.84 -17.35
CA SER A 430 3.53 -10.00 -16.79
C SER A 430 4.42 -10.70 -15.77
N THR A 431 3.93 -10.90 -14.55
CA THR A 431 4.62 -11.57 -13.44
C THR A 431 3.76 -12.71 -12.91
N TYR A 432 4.25 -13.96 -13.04
CA TYR A 432 3.45 -15.13 -12.67
C TYR A 432 4.32 -16.33 -12.29
N TYR A 433 3.70 -17.31 -11.62
CA TYR A 433 4.32 -18.62 -11.39
C TYR A 433 3.86 -19.58 -12.48
N SER A 434 4.82 -20.14 -13.19
CA SER A 434 4.57 -21.16 -14.23
C SER A 434 3.93 -22.40 -13.62
N GLU A 435 2.75 -22.81 -14.11
CA GLU A 435 2.04 -23.99 -13.60
C GLU A 435 2.87 -25.27 -13.71
N THR A 436 3.57 -25.43 -14.84
CA THR A 436 4.38 -26.62 -15.16
C THR A 436 5.66 -26.69 -14.32
N SER A 437 6.36 -25.56 -14.15
CA SER A 437 7.68 -25.55 -13.52
C SER A 437 7.68 -25.05 -12.07
N LYS A 438 6.54 -24.52 -11.59
CA LYS A 438 6.38 -23.83 -10.30
C LYS A 438 7.44 -22.75 -10.05
N ARG A 439 8.04 -22.23 -11.13
CA ARG A 439 9.05 -21.17 -11.10
C ARG A 439 8.41 -19.85 -11.43
N PHE A 440 8.86 -18.82 -10.73
CA PHE A 440 8.58 -17.44 -11.03
C PHE A 440 9.11 -17.10 -12.43
N LYS A 441 8.26 -16.46 -13.25
CA LYS A 441 8.57 -16.00 -14.61
C LYS A 441 8.09 -14.57 -14.80
N ARG A 442 8.83 -13.84 -15.64
CA ARG A 442 8.41 -12.54 -16.15
C ARG A 442 8.39 -12.52 -17.66
N GLU A 443 7.38 -11.86 -18.21
CA GLU A 443 7.25 -11.58 -19.64
C GLU A 443 7.02 -10.09 -19.84
N LEU A 444 7.47 -9.56 -20.98
CA LEU A 444 7.33 -8.17 -21.36
C LEU A 444 6.68 -8.09 -22.74
N VAL A 445 5.61 -7.31 -22.83
CA VAL A 445 4.90 -7.04 -24.09
C VAL A 445 5.03 -5.56 -24.42
N LEU A 446 5.48 -5.27 -25.64
CA LEU A 446 5.50 -3.93 -26.21
C LEU A 446 4.23 -3.72 -27.04
N ALA A 447 3.39 -2.78 -26.59
CA ALA A 447 2.22 -2.30 -27.30
C ALA A 447 2.45 -0.86 -27.75
N ALA A 448 3.02 -0.72 -28.95
CA ALA A 448 3.22 0.57 -29.61
C ALA A 448 2.51 0.56 -30.97
N PRO A 449 1.49 1.41 -31.19
CA PRO A 449 0.82 1.54 -32.48
C PRO A 449 1.76 1.92 -33.63
N LEU A 450 2.82 2.68 -33.32
CA LEU A 450 3.85 3.06 -34.27
C LEU A 450 4.89 1.94 -34.42
N SER A 451 4.96 1.35 -35.61
CA SER A 451 5.81 0.18 -35.89
C SER A 451 7.31 0.46 -35.81
N SER A 452 7.73 1.69 -36.15
CA SER A 452 9.13 2.14 -36.00
C SER A 452 9.54 2.16 -34.52
N LEU A 453 8.70 2.70 -33.63
CA LEU A 453 8.93 2.72 -32.19
C LEU A 453 9.03 1.30 -31.60
N SER A 454 8.07 0.43 -31.92
CA SER A 454 8.10 -0.97 -31.49
C SER A 454 9.36 -1.71 -31.98
N SER A 455 9.90 -1.32 -33.15
CA SER A 455 11.09 -1.96 -33.74
C SER A 455 12.40 -1.42 -33.19
N GLY A 456 12.53 -0.10 -33.04
CA GLY A 456 13.69 0.52 -32.40
C GLY A 456 13.85 0.05 -30.95
N LEU A 457 12.77 0.10 -30.17
CA LEU A 457 12.80 -0.31 -28.76
C LEU A 457 13.08 -1.82 -28.60
N SER A 458 12.44 -2.66 -29.42
CA SER A 458 12.70 -4.11 -29.40
C SER A 458 14.15 -4.44 -29.73
N PHE A 459 14.77 -3.71 -30.66
CA PHE A 459 16.18 -3.88 -30.99
C PHE A 459 17.09 -3.43 -29.84
N PHE A 460 16.82 -2.25 -29.27
CA PHE A 460 17.57 -1.73 -28.11
C PHE A 460 17.53 -2.69 -26.92
N LEU A 461 16.33 -3.13 -26.51
CA LEU A 461 16.18 -4.01 -25.35
C LEU A 461 16.84 -5.39 -25.54
N GLN A 462 16.95 -5.89 -26.78
CA GLN A 462 17.62 -7.17 -27.06
C GLN A 462 19.14 -7.04 -27.15
N LYS A 463 19.63 -5.92 -27.70
CA LYS A 463 21.05 -5.75 -28.02
C LYS A 463 21.82 -5.02 -26.93
N GLU A 464 21.26 -3.92 -26.43
CA GLU A 464 21.97 -2.99 -25.54
C GLU A 464 21.67 -3.30 -24.06
N SER A 465 20.55 -3.99 -23.77
CA SER A 465 20.20 -4.40 -22.40
C SER A 465 20.56 -5.86 -22.11
N HIS A 466 21.85 -6.15 -22.06
CA HIS A 466 22.39 -7.52 -21.87
C HIS A 466 21.87 -8.22 -20.59
N ASP A 467 21.50 -7.45 -19.57
CA ASP A 467 21.02 -7.99 -18.29
C ASP A 467 19.59 -8.54 -18.37
N LEU A 468 18.75 -8.06 -19.29
CA LEU A 468 17.37 -8.56 -19.45
C LEU A 468 17.32 -9.96 -20.06
N ARG A 469 18.28 -10.28 -20.94
CA ARG A 469 18.37 -11.55 -21.70
C ARG A 469 17.03 -11.92 -22.35
N LEU A 470 16.41 -10.95 -23.03
CA LEU A 470 15.09 -11.10 -23.64
C LEU A 470 15.09 -12.22 -24.69
N ARG A 471 14.04 -13.04 -24.66
CA ARG A 471 13.79 -14.08 -25.67
C ARG A 471 12.42 -13.85 -26.30
N PRO A 472 12.32 -13.65 -27.62
CA PRO A 472 11.03 -13.47 -28.29
C PRO A 472 10.08 -14.65 -28.00
N VAL A 473 8.81 -14.33 -27.79
CA VAL A 473 7.75 -15.31 -27.56
C VAL A 473 6.66 -15.11 -28.59
N THR A 474 6.18 -16.21 -29.17
CA THR A 474 4.99 -16.22 -30.01
C THR A 474 3.81 -16.68 -29.18
N VAL A 475 2.79 -15.84 -29.08
CA VAL A 475 1.55 -16.14 -28.35
C VAL A 475 0.41 -16.26 -29.37
N ARG A 476 -0.33 -17.37 -29.31
CA ARG A 476 -1.48 -17.59 -30.19
C ARG A 476 -2.58 -16.56 -29.88
N GLY A 477 -3.14 -15.95 -30.93
CA GLY A 477 -4.19 -14.93 -30.80
C GLY A 477 -3.67 -13.53 -30.48
N MET A 478 -2.36 -13.36 -30.31
CA MET A 478 -1.76 -12.04 -30.05
C MET A 478 -1.75 -11.21 -31.34
N PRO A 479 -2.16 -9.93 -31.29
CA PRO A 479 -2.07 -9.02 -32.43
C PRO A 479 -0.64 -8.88 -32.96
N THR A 480 -0.50 -8.80 -34.29
CA THR A 480 0.80 -8.82 -34.98
C THR A 480 1.67 -7.59 -34.75
N TRP A 481 1.07 -6.48 -34.33
CA TRP A 481 1.79 -5.24 -34.00
C TRP A 481 2.37 -5.25 -32.58
N LEU A 482 2.03 -6.25 -31.75
CA LEU A 482 2.63 -6.45 -30.44
C LEU A 482 3.91 -7.27 -30.55
N LYS A 483 4.84 -7.02 -29.62
CA LYS A 483 6.04 -7.85 -29.47
C LYS A 483 6.14 -8.35 -28.04
N ALA A 484 6.22 -9.66 -27.86
CA ALA A 484 6.30 -10.30 -26.55
C ALA A 484 7.66 -10.97 -26.36
N PHE A 485 8.18 -10.90 -25.13
CA PHE A 485 9.46 -11.45 -24.72
C PHE A 485 9.35 -12.13 -23.36
N THR A 486 10.04 -13.24 -23.16
CA THR A 486 10.35 -13.75 -21.82
C THR A 486 11.61 -13.05 -21.31
N LEU A 487 11.60 -12.62 -20.05
CA LEU A 487 12.80 -12.10 -19.38
C LEU A 487 13.64 -13.27 -18.88
N GLY A 488 14.92 -13.29 -19.26
CA GLY A 488 15.86 -14.29 -18.78
C GLY A 488 16.33 -14.02 -17.36
N ASN A 489 16.26 -12.77 -16.91
CA ASN A 489 16.50 -12.37 -15.53
C ASN A 489 15.17 -12.13 -14.78
N PRO A 490 14.73 -13.04 -13.89
CA PRO A 490 13.48 -12.88 -13.16
C PRO A 490 13.52 -11.77 -12.09
N VAL A 491 14.70 -11.29 -11.73
CA VAL A 491 14.88 -10.23 -10.72
C VAL A 491 14.53 -8.85 -11.28
N THR A 492 14.56 -8.68 -12.61
CA THR A 492 14.22 -7.40 -13.27
C THR A 492 12.86 -6.88 -12.83
N THR A 493 12.86 -5.73 -12.19
CA THR A 493 11.71 -5.02 -11.66
C THR A 493 11.08 -4.09 -12.70
N ARG A 494 9.92 -3.50 -12.37
CA ARG A 494 9.33 -2.42 -13.17
C ARG A 494 10.27 -1.22 -13.26
N THR A 495 10.93 -0.88 -12.15
CA THR A 495 11.86 0.25 -12.05
C THR A 495 13.05 0.06 -13.00
N ASP A 496 13.60 -1.15 -13.09
CA ASP A 496 14.66 -1.46 -14.06
C ASP A 496 14.21 -1.23 -15.50
N VAL A 497 12.98 -1.64 -15.84
CA VAL A 497 12.41 -1.38 -17.17
C VAL A 497 12.16 0.12 -17.39
N GLU A 498 11.68 0.85 -16.38
CA GLU A 498 11.49 2.31 -16.45
C GLU A 498 12.82 3.02 -16.78
N HIS A 499 13.92 2.65 -16.10
CA HIS A 499 15.25 3.21 -16.37
C HIS A 499 15.72 2.97 -17.81
N LEU A 500 15.52 1.76 -18.35
CA LEU A 500 15.87 1.45 -19.73
C LEU A 500 15.04 2.22 -20.75
N LEU A 501 13.76 2.45 -20.47
CA LEU A 501 12.91 3.29 -21.33
C LEU A 501 13.39 4.75 -21.29
N VAL A 502 13.72 5.26 -20.11
CA VAL A 502 14.29 6.60 -19.96
C VAL A 502 15.57 6.71 -20.78
N GLU A 503 16.51 5.77 -20.65
CA GLU A 503 17.74 5.74 -21.44
C GLU A 503 17.45 5.77 -22.96
N TYR A 504 16.55 4.90 -23.43
CA TYR A 504 16.18 4.83 -24.84
C TYR A 504 15.62 6.16 -25.39
N PHE A 505 14.67 6.77 -24.67
CA PHE A 505 14.00 7.98 -25.11
C PHE A 505 14.82 9.26 -24.88
N GLU A 506 15.72 9.27 -23.89
CA GLU A 506 16.58 10.42 -23.61
C GLU A 506 17.74 10.55 -24.61
N ASP A 507 18.22 9.44 -25.14
CA ASP A 507 19.22 9.40 -26.23
C ASP A 507 18.67 9.88 -27.58
N GLY A 508 17.36 10.12 -27.69
CA GLY A 508 16.71 10.64 -28.91
C GLY A 508 16.62 9.62 -30.05
N ARG A 509 16.46 8.32 -29.73
CA ARG A 509 16.46 7.21 -30.69
C ARG A 509 15.09 6.76 -31.17
#